data_AF-A0A8H6BXX3-F1
#
_entry.id   AF-A0A8H6BXX3-F1
#
_cell.length_a   1.000
_cell.length_b   1.000
_cell.length_c   1.000
_cell.angle_alpha   90.00
_cell.angle_beta   90.00
_cell.angle_gamma   90.00
#
_symmetry.space_group_name_H-M   'P 1'
#
loop_
_entity.id
_entity.type
_entity.pdbx_description
1 polymer ?
#
loop_
_entity_poly.entity_id
_entity_poly.type
_entity_poly.pdbx_seq_one_letter_code
_entity_poly.pdbx_strand_id
1 'polypeptide(L)'
;MVGIRSFSITRLNFNTNNNTRASPSSSSLFAYIHDYNTLLEKVKSTITSNSSESDILEAMNGIKNLQNNYPIQDQINDTSKLTKQSISIINTIFKNDDDRKFSSKLLHDILILNLPSSLNIKVIKHYYKSNPTDVISKEVALIPLRNAIFNAEFMKAIKLTDLTVGHENYINHMNQILKSGVIKLISTAIIVTLFTKLGVSSLIDAGVISQSWQSIGAINSIILTYLINSSFFISIVKLGRTLINAGGDYLTWQKGTFYTHWFKHADEMLFSSKIIEADRELNQGESNPDIIEELCRRPPDDRDSMRGLKPGVDRDGNKIRLLQLKDDLNKVTFQAYWMTGGDGFEWIEPDQDPADIQWRKHLELYNKPALKQGEFGALGWADDLIQKSTKDV
;
A
#
# COMPACT_ATOMS: atom_id res chain seq x y z
N MET A 1 4.24 -2.00 49.82
CA MET A 1 3.24 -3.08 49.78
C MET A 1 2.56 -3.00 48.42
N VAL A 2 2.86 -3.96 47.54
CA VAL A 2 2.09 -4.46 46.37
C VAL A 2 1.42 -3.43 45.43
N GLY A 3 1.68 -3.36 44.12
CA GLY A 3 2.39 -4.28 43.25
C GLY A 3 2.56 -3.70 41.84
N ILE A 4 3.74 -3.98 41.28
CA ILE A 4 4.16 -3.69 39.91
C ILE A 4 3.38 -4.64 38.98
N ARG A 5 2.58 -4.11 38.06
CA ARG A 5 2.04 -4.89 36.94
C ARG A 5 2.99 -4.76 35.76
N SER A 6 3.95 -5.67 35.73
CA SER A 6 4.72 -6.01 34.53
C SER A 6 3.76 -6.57 33.48
N PHE A 7 3.55 -5.87 32.37
CA PHE A 7 2.97 -6.47 31.19
C PHE A 7 4.08 -7.08 30.35
N SER A 8 4.23 -8.38 30.51
CA SER A 8 5.15 -9.24 29.78
C SER A 8 4.91 -9.15 28.28
N ILE A 9 5.99 -9.00 27.52
CA ILE A 9 6.06 -9.23 26.08
C ILE A 9 5.68 -10.69 25.84
N THR A 10 4.43 -10.94 25.43
CA THR A 10 4.02 -12.23 24.91
C THR A 10 4.70 -12.41 23.56
N ARG A 11 5.77 -13.20 23.52
CA ARG A 11 6.27 -13.81 22.29
C ARG A 11 5.09 -14.53 21.63
N LEU A 12 4.62 -14.00 20.50
CA LEU A 12 3.75 -14.73 19.59
C LEU A 12 4.56 -15.90 19.03
N ASN A 13 4.49 -17.04 19.71
CA ASN A 13 4.82 -18.32 19.12
C ASN A 13 3.83 -18.53 17.98
N PHE A 14 4.29 -18.35 16.74
CA PHE A 14 3.60 -18.87 15.56
C PHE A 14 3.59 -20.39 15.64
N ASN A 15 2.59 -20.92 16.34
CA ASN A 15 2.27 -22.34 16.32
C ASN A 15 1.54 -22.60 15.00
N THR A 16 2.28 -23.06 13.99
CA THR A 16 1.72 -23.57 12.73
C THR A 16 1.02 -24.90 13.00
N ASN A 17 -0.18 -24.85 13.57
CA ASN A 17 -1.09 -25.99 13.66
C ASN A 17 -2.32 -25.74 12.79
N ASN A 18 -2.12 -25.76 11.47
CA ASN A 18 -3.21 -26.01 10.53
C ASN A 18 -3.43 -27.53 10.47
N ASN A 19 -3.99 -28.11 11.53
CA ASN A 19 -4.61 -29.43 11.48
C ASN A 19 -6.03 -29.28 10.92
N THR A 20 -6.15 -28.94 9.64
CA THR A 20 -7.31 -29.35 8.87
C THR A 20 -7.13 -30.83 8.59
N ARG A 21 -7.97 -31.68 9.19
CA ARG A 21 -8.06 -33.11 8.89
C ARG A 21 -8.27 -33.29 7.38
N ALA A 22 -7.17 -33.53 6.67
CA ALA A 22 -7.20 -34.10 5.34
C ALA A 22 -7.61 -35.57 5.47
N SER A 23 -8.60 -35.96 4.68
CA SER A 23 -8.94 -37.36 4.43
C SER A 23 -7.67 -38.14 4.03
N PRO A 24 -7.42 -39.34 4.58
CA PRO A 24 -6.24 -40.12 4.26
C PRO A 24 -6.48 -40.89 2.96
N SER A 25 -6.36 -40.23 1.81
CA SER A 25 -6.42 -40.92 0.51
C SER A 25 -5.79 -40.13 -0.63
N SER A 26 -4.50 -39.84 -0.53
CA SER A 26 -3.56 -39.87 -1.65
C SER A 26 -2.14 -39.79 -1.08
N SER A 27 -1.28 -40.75 -1.41
CA SER A 27 0.15 -40.57 -1.24
C SER A 27 0.56 -39.39 -2.13
N SER A 28 0.96 -38.25 -1.56
CA SER A 28 1.34 -37.08 -2.36
C SER A 28 2.45 -37.47 -3.33
N LEU A 29 2.25 -37.19 -4.62
CA LEU A 29 3.06 -37.71 -5.72
C LEU A 29 4.53 -37.27 -5.60
N PHE A 30 4.78 -36.14 -4.94
CA PHE A 30 6.11 -35.55 -4.82
C PHE A 30 6.68 -35.60 -3.40
N ALA A 31 6.06 -36.32 -2.45
CA ALA A 31 6.63 -36.45 -1.10
C ALA A 31 7.94 -37.23 -1.11
N TYR A 32 8.84 -36.81 -0.21
CA TYR A 32 10.14 -37.44 0.07
C TYR A 32 11.17 -37.36 -1.07
N ILE A 33 10.96 -36.50 -2.07
CA ILE A 33 11.94 -36.25 -3.13
C ILE A 33 12.88 -35.12 -2.69
N HIS A 34 14.16 -35.45 -2.57
CA HIS A 34 15.20 -34.54 -2.07
C HIS A 34 16.28 -34.20 -3.10
N ASP A 35 16.28 -34.87 -4.24
CA ASP A 35 17.24 -34.66 -5.32
C ASP A 35 16.61 -33.97 -6.53
N TYR A 36 17.39 -33.13 -7.20
CA TYR A 36 16.96 -32.34 -8.34
C TYR A 36 16.60 -33.21 -9.55
N ASN A 37 17.43 -34.20 -9.88
CA ASN A 37 17.25 -34.98 -11.10
C ASN A 37 15.98 -35.84 -11.00
N THR A 38 15.80 -36.50 -9.85
CA THR A 38 14.60 -37.29 -9.57
C THR A 38 13.33 -36.44 -9.57
N LEU A 39 13.37 -35.23 -8.99
CA LEU A 39 12.23 -34.31 -9.02
C LEU A 39 11.91 -33.86 -10.45
N LEU A 40 12.92 -33.50 -11.24
CA LEU A 40 12.75 -33.04 -12.61
C LEU A 40 12.16 -34.13 -13.51
N GLU A 41 12.66 -35.36 -13.41
CA GLU A 41 12.12 -36.50 -14.17
C GLU A 41 10.67 -36.77 -13.81
N LYS A 42 10.34 -36.73 -12.51
CA LYS A 42 8.97 -36.95 -12.07
C LYS A 42 8.04 -35.84 -12.55
N VAL A 43 8.45 -34.58 -12.45
CA VAL A 43 7.70 -33.43 -13.00
C VAL A 43 7.45 -33.61 -14.49
N LYS A 44 8.45 -34.02 -15.28
CA LYS A 44 8.27 -34.28 -16.72
C LYS A 44 7.30 -35.42 -17.01
N SER A 45 7.26 -36.44 -16.16
CA SER A 45 6.36 -37.59 -16.34
C SER A 45 4.92 -37.31 -15.93
N THR A 46 4.71 -36.46 -14.93
CA THR A 46 3.39 -36.22 -14.31
C THR A 46 2.71 -34.96 -14.83
N ILE A 47 3.48 -33.90 -15.13
CA ILE A 47 2.94 -32.63 -15.62
C ILE A 47 2.81 -32.67 -17.15
N THR A 48 1.59 -32.91 -17.62
CA THR A 48 1.18 -32.86 -19.03
C THR A 48 0.17 -31.72 -19.23
N SER A 49 -0.22 -31.42 -20.47
CA SER A 49 -1.17 -30.32 -20.79
C SER A 49 -2.50 -30.38 -20.04
N ASN A 50 -2.92 -31.55 -19.56
CA ASN A 50 -4.20 -31.76 -18.87
C ASN A 50 -4.06 -31.93 -17.35
N SER A 51 -2.88 -31.68 -16.77
CA SER A 51 -2.68 -31.84 -15.32
C SER A 51 -3.58 -30.92 -14.50
N SER A 52 -4.07 -31.45 -13.38
CA SER A 52 -4.93 -30.72 -12.46
C SER A 52 -4.17 -29.64 -11.70
N GLU A 53 -4.88 -28.64 -11.17
CA GLU A 53 -4.28 -27.60 -10.32
C GLU A 53 -3.61 -28.21 -9.07
N SER A 54 -4.15 -29.31 -8.54
CA SER A 54 -3.54 -30.05 -7.42
C SER A 54 -2.19 -30.66 -7.79
N ASP A 55 -2.05 -31.22 -9.01
CA ASP A 55 -0.78 -31.82 -9.43
C ASP A 55 0.32 -30.76 -9.54
N ILE A 56 -0.04 -29.56 -10.02
CA ILE A 56 0.86 -28.41 -10.10
C ILE A 56 1.27 -27.95 -8.69
N LEU A 57 0.31 -27.84 -7.77
CA LEU A 57 0.58 -27.45 -6.40
C LEU A 57 1.49 -28.47 -5.69
N GLU A 58 1.27 -29.77 -5.89
CA GLU A 58 2.14 -30.81 -5.34
C GLU A 58 3.55 -30.76 -5.94
N ALA A 59 3.68 -30.51 -7.25
CA ALA A 59 4.98 -30.32 -7.89
C ALA A 59 5.73 -29.10 -7.31
N MET A 60 5.03 -27.99 -7.07
CA MET A 60 5.58 -26.80 -6.42
C MET A 60 5.96 -27.06 -4.96
N ASN A 61 5.17 -27.87 -4.24
CA ASN A 61 5.53 -28.32 -2.89
C ASN A 61 6.78 -29.22 -2.90
N GLY A 62 6.98 -30.01 -3.96
CA GLY A 62 8.22 -30.75 -4.21
C GLY A 62 9.45 -29.83 -4.27
N ILE A 63 9.33 -28.64 -4.88
CA ILE A 63 10.40 -27.64 -4.89
C ILE A 63 10.68 -27.15 -3.47
N LYS A 64 9.64 -26.88 -2.67
CA LYS A 64 9.81 -26.45 -1.27
C LYS A 64 10.53 -27.50 -0.44
N ASN A 65 10.15 -28.77 -0.58
CA ASN A 65 10.82 -29.90 0.08
C ASN A 65 12.29 -30.03 -0.31
N LEU A 66 12.60 -29.83 -1.59
CA LEU A 66 13.97 -29.81 -2.09
C LEU A 66 14.78 -28.65 -1.48
N GLN A 67 14.18 -27.47 -1.33
CA GLN A 67 14.84 -26.30 -0.73
C GLN A 67 15.11 -26.44 0.77
N ASN A 68 14.21 -27.08 1.52
CA ASN A 68 14.34 -27.25 2.97
C ASN A 68 15.62 -27.99 3.41
N ASN A 69 16.24 -28.75 2.50
CA ASN A 69 17.49 -29.47 2.75
C ASN A 69 18.74 -28.60 2.64
N TYR A 70 18.62 -27.36 2.17
CA TYR A 70 19.75 -26.46 1.94
C TYR A 70 19.73 -25.29 2.94
N PRO A 71 20.89 -24.70 3.26
CA PRO A 71 20.96 -23.49 4.09
C PRO A 71 20.16 -22.33 3.49
N ILE A 72 19.59 -21.47 4.35
CA ILE A 72 18.77 -20.32 3.95
C ILE A 72 19.50 -19.42 2.93
N GLN A 73 20.81 -19.21 3.11
CA GLN A 73 21.61 -18.40 2.20
C GLN A 73 21.61 -18.94 0.76
N ASP A 74 21.65 -20.26 0.59
CA ASP A 74 21.61 -20.91 -0.74
C ASP A 74 20.21 -20.87 -1.35
N GLN A 75 19.15 -20.84 -0.51
CA GLN A 75 17.77 -20.70 -0.97
C GLN A 75 17.46 -19.30 -1.51
N ILE A 76 18.08 -18.28 -0.92
CA ILE A 76 17.85 -16.86 -1.22
C ILE A 76 18.74 -16.38 -2.39
N ASN A 77 19.97 -16.90 -2.47
CA ASN A 77 20.95 -16.42 -3.45
C ASN A 77 20.58 -16.83 -4.89
N ASP A 78 20.53 -15.85 -5.79
CA ASP A 78 20.21 -16.03 -7.21
C ASP A 78 21.29 -16.80 -7.98
N THR A 79 22.54 -16.71 -7.52
CA THR A 79 23.66 -17.38 -8.20
C THR A 79 23.76 -18.86 -7.80
N SER A 80 23.05 -19.27 -6.74
CA SER A 80 23.13 -20.62 -6.21
C SER A 80 22.66 -21.64 -7.23
N LYS A 81 23.25 -22.83 -7.18
CA LYS A 81 22.87 -23.97 -8.03
C LYS A 81 21.41 -24.34 -7.78
N LEU A 82 20.98 -24.29 -6.52
CA LEU A 82 19.63 -24.58 -6.05
C LEU A 82 18.59 -23.68 -6.72
N THR A 83 18.77 -22.36 -6.66
CA THR A 83 17.82 -21.40 -7.24
C THR A 83 17.68 -21.61 -8.75
N LYS A 84 18.80 -21.83 -9.46
CA LYS A 84 18.79 -22.12 -10.90
C LYS A 84 18.05 -23.43 -11.22
N GLN A 85 18.27 -24.46 -10.41
CA GLN A 85 17.59 -25.76 -10.51
C GLN A 85 16.09 -25.63 -10.26
N SER A 86 15.67 -24.92 -9.20
CA SER A 86 14.26 -24.66 -8.93
C SER A 86 13.59 -23.85 -10.04
N ILE A 87 14.26 -22.84 -10.60
CA ILE A 87 13.76 -22.08 -11.76
C ILE A 87 13.57 -22.99 -12.99
N SER A 88 14.50 -23.91 -13.23
CA SER A 88 14.39 -24.89 -14.33
C SER A 88 13.16 -25.79 -14.18
N ILE A 89 12.87 -26.23 -12.95
CA ILE A 89 11.66 -27.02 -12.65
C ILE A 89 10.41 -26.18 -12.89
N ILE A 90 10.34 -24.94 -12.37
CA ILE A 90 9.21 -24.02 -12.60
C ILE A 90 8.96 -23.81 -14.10
N ASN A 91 10.02 -23.55 -14.87
CA ASN A 91 9.91 -23.40 -16.32
C ASN A 91 9.42 -24.67 -17.02
N THR A 92 9.69 -25.85 -16.44
CA THR A 92 9.21 -27.12 -16.96
C THR A 92 7.74 -27.34 -16.62
N ILE A 93 7.30 -26.99 -15.40
CA ILE A 93 5.90 -27.06 -14.95
C ILE A 93 5.01 -26.20 -15.86
N PHE A 94 5.45 -24.97 -16.14
CA PHE A 94 4.69 -23.97 -16.91
C PHE A 94 5.09 -23.89 -18.40
N LYS A 95 5.77 -24.92 -18.95
CA LYS A 95 6.30 -24.89 -20.32
C LYS A 95 5.21 -24.86 -21.40
N ASN A 96 4.06 -25.46 -21.14
CA ASN A 96 2.96 -25.68 -22.09
C ASN A 96 1.73 -24.82 -21.76
N ASP A 97 1.95 -23.62 -21.22
CA ASP A 97 0.91 -22.79 -20.60
C ASP A 97 0.09 -21.93 -21.55
N ASP A 98 0.39 -21.92 -22.86
CA ASP A 98 -0.33 -21.06 -23.80
C ASP A 98 -1.84 -21.44 -23.90
N ASP A 99 -2.22 -22.67 -23.54
CA ASP A 99 -3.63 -23.14 -23.49
C ASP A 99 -4.17 -23.36 -22.06
N ARG A 100 -3.32 -23.33 -21.02
CA ARG A 100 -3.76 -23.63 -19.64
C ARG A 100 -4.10 -22.35 -18.89
N LYS A 101 -5.35 -22.26 -18.43
CA LYS A 101 -5.80 -21.18 -17.53
C LYS A 101 -5.17 -21.36 -16.15
N PHE A 102 -4.12 -20.61 -15.87
CA PHE A 102 -3.55 -20.51 -14.53
C PHE A 102 -4.51 -19.71 -13.65
N SER A 103 -5.28 -20.37 -12.77
CA SER A 103 -6.26 -19.68 -11.95
C SER A 103 -5.64 -18.80 -10.85
N SER A 104 -6.36 -17.74 -10.49
CA SER A 104 -6.00 -16.87 -9.35
C SER A 104 -5.92 -17.64 -8.03
N LYS A 105 -6.75 -18.68 -7.86
CA LYS A 105 -6.73 -19.57 -6.69
C LYS A 105 -5.43 -20.38 -6.62
N LEU A 106 -5.03 -20.98 -7.74
CA LEU A 106 -3.77 -21.72 -7.81
C LEU A 106 -2.58 -20.79 -7.52
N LEU A 107 -2.59 -19.55 -8.02
CA LEU A 107 -1.53 -18.59 -7.73
C LEU A 107 -1.44 -18.31 -6.22
N HIS A 108 -2.58 -18.04 -5.57
CA HIS A 108 -2.65 -17.84 -4.13
C HIS A 108 -2.09 -19.04 -3.35
N ASP A 109 -2.52 -20.26 -3.71
CA ASP A 109 -2.08 -21.48 -3.02
C ASP A 109 -0.58 -21.76 -3.21
N ILE A 110 -0.03 -21.43 -4.39
CA ILE A 110 1.42 -21.49 -4.64
C ILE A 110 2.17 -20.46 -3.79
N LEU A 111 1.69 -19.22 -3.70
CA LEU A 111 2.35 -18.17 -2.95
C LEU A 111 2.38 -18.46 -1.44
N ILE A 112 1.36 -19.15 -0.91
CA ILE A 112 1.32 -19.63 0.48
C ILE A 112 2.48 -20.56 0.82
N LEU A 113 3.04 -21.28 -0.16
CA LEU A 113 4.19 -22.17 0.07
C LEU A 113 5.45 -21.41 0.53
N ASN A 114 5.46 -20.07 0.48
CA ASN A 114 6.56 -19.21 0.90
C ASN A 114 7.88 -19.64 0.25
N LEU A 115 7.87 -19.74 -1.08
CA LEU A 115 9.08 -19.95 -1.87
C LEU A 115 9.94 -18.67 -1.84
N PRO A 116 11.27 -18.78 -2.09
CA PRO A 116 12.15 -17.63 -2.20
C PRO A 116 11.67 -16.60 -3.23
N SER A 117 11.97 -15.32 -2.98
CA SER A 117 11.46 -14.18 -3.75
C SER A 117 11.70 -14.32 -5.26
N SER A 118 12.86 -14.85 -5.65
CA SER A 118 13.23 -15.07 -7.06
C SER A 118 12.34 -16.08 -7.77
N LEU A 119 11.87 -17.11 -7.05
CA LEU A 119 10.93 -18.09 -7.59
C LEU A 119 9.54 -17.48 -7.71
N ASN A 120 9.08 -16.76 -6.68
CA ASN A 120 7.78 -16.08 -6.71
C ASN A 120 7.69 -15.08 -7.87
N ILE A 121 8.76 -14.31 -8.11
CA ILE A 121 8.87 -13.41 -9.27
C ILE A 121 8.67 -14.17 -10.59
N LYS A 122 9.23 -15.38 -10.72
CA LYS A 122 9.07 -16.21 -11.93
C LYS A 122 7.65 -16.75 -12.07
N VAL A 123 7.05 -17.22 -10.98
CA VAL A 123 5.66 -17.71 -10.96
C VAL A 123 4.69 -16.61 -11.35
N ILE A 124 4.83 -15.41 -10.78
CA ILE A 124 3.97 -14.25 -11.10
C ILE A 124 4.11 -13.87 -12.58
N LYS A 125 5.33 -13.92 -13.14
CA LYS A 125 5.54 -13.66 -14.57
C LYS A 125 4.85 -14.70 -15.47
N HIS A 126 4.88 -15.97 -15.10
CA HIS A 126 4.13 -17.02 -15.81
C HIS A 126 2.63 -16.79 -15.70
N TYR A 127 2.13 -16.41 -14.52
CA TYR A 127 0.72 -16.07 -14.32
C TYR A 127 0.22 -14.97 -15.27
N TYR A 128 0.96 -13.86 -15.39
CA TYR A 128 0.60 -12.78 -16.33
C TYR A 128 0.80 -13.17 -17.79
N LYS A 129 1.70 -14.11 -18.10
CA LYS A 129 1.84 -14.65 -19.45
C LYS A 129 0.57 -15.43 -19.84
N SER A 130 0.05 -16.25 -18.93
CA SER A 130 -1.18 -17.03 -19.16
C SER A 130 -2.45 -16.16 -19.07
N ASN A 131 -2.45 -15.14 -18.21
CA ASN A 131 -3.60 -14.25 -17.98
C ASN A 131 -3.20 -12.78 -18.13
N PRO A 132 -3.09 -12.26 -19.37
CA PRO A 132 -2.55 -10.93 -19.63
C PRO A 132 -3.41 -9.78 -19.10
N THR A 133 -4.71 -10.00 -18.87
CA THR A 133 -5.66 -8.96 -18.42
C THR A 133 -6.03 -9.06 -16.95
N ASP A 134 -5.59 -10.12 -16.25
CA ASP A 134 -6.02 -10.40 -14.90
C ASP A 134 -5.30 -9.52 -13.86
N VAL A 135 -5.85 -9.47 -12.65
CA VAL A 135 -5.39 -8.58 -11.57
C VAL A 135 -5.12 -9.40 -10.32
N ILE A 136 -3.88 -9.32 -9.83
CA ILE A 136 -3.51 -9.89 -8.53
C ILE A 136 -4.03 -8.97 -7.43
N SER A 137 -4.87 -9.49 -6.53
CA SER A 137 -5.40 -8.70 -5.41
C SER A 137 -4.29 -8.34 -4.43
N LYS A 138 -4.48 -7.24 -3.69
CA LYS A 138 -3.55 -6.77 -2.65
C LYS A 138 -3.23 -7.87 -1.62
N GLU A 139 -4.23 -8.61 -1.21
CA GLU A 139 -4.10 -9.66 -0.19
C GLU A 139 -3.17 -10.79 -0.65
N VAL A 140 -3.31 -11.21 -1.92
CA VAL A 140 -2.44 -12.21 -2.54
C VAL A 140 -1.02 -11.65 -2.71
N ALA A 141 -0.89 -10.40 -3.15
CA ALA A 141 0.39 -9.73 -3.36
C ALA A 141 1.21 -9.53 -2.06
N LEU A 142 0.53 -9.37 -0.91
CA LEU A 142 1.16 -9.25 0.40
C LEU A 142 1.92 -10.51 0.82
N ILE A 143 1.52 -11.69 0.36
CA ILE A 143 2.13 -12.97 0.76
C ILE A 143 3.62 -13.01 0.35
N PRO A 144 3.99 -12.91 -0.94
CA PRO A 144 5.39 -12.92 -1.34
C PRO A 144 6.14 -11.67 -0.85
N LEU A 145 5.46 -10.52 -0.72
CA LEU A 145 6.09 -9.30 -0.20
C LEU A 145 6.57 -9.50 1.24
N ARG A 146 5.73 -10.05 2.12
CA ARG A 146 6.09 -10.31 3.52
C ARG A 146 7.30 -11.23 3.63
N ASN A 147 7.36 -12.28 2.80
CA ASN A 147 8.51 -13.18 2.77
C ASN A 147 9.78 -12.45 2.31
N ALA A 148 9.69 -11.60 1.28
CA ALA A 148 10.84 -10.83 0.79
C ALA A 148 11.35 -9.82 1.83
N ILE A 149 10.44 -9.12 2.52
CA ILE A 149 10.78 -8.19 3.60
C ILE A 149 11.42 -8.92 4.77
N PHE A 150 10.86 -10.06 5.19
CA PHE A 150 11.39 -10.88 6.29
C PHE A 150 12.82 -11.37 6.01
N ASN A 151 13.13 -11.70 4.76
CA ASN A 151 14.47 -12.13 4.35
C ASN A 151 15.43 -10.98 3.99
N ALA A 152 15.04 -9.73 4.24
CA ALA A 152 15.79 -8.52 3.88
C ALA A 152 16.14 -8.40 2.37
N GLU A 153 15.33 -8.99 1.48
CA GLU A 153 15.53 -8.95 0.03
C GLU A 153 14.85 -7.72 -0.60
N PHE A 154 15.21 -6.51 -0.15
CA PHE A 154 14.46 -5.29 -0.46
C PHE A 154 14.33 -4.98 -1.95
N MET A 155 15.40 -5.13 -2.75
CA MET A 155 15.32 -4.92 -4.21
C MET A 155 14.36 -5.90 -4.89
N LYS A 156 14.27 -7.14 -4.39
CA LYS A 156 13.29 -8.12 -4.91
C LYS A 156 11.89 -7.79 -4.41
N ALA A 157 11.73 -7.24 -3.20
CA ALA A 157 10.46 -6.74 -2.69
C ALA A 157 9.92 -5.57 -3.54
N ILE A 158 10.78 -4.64 -3.97
CA ILE A 158 10.42 -3.57 -4.91
C ILE A 158 9.93 -4.18 -6.23
N LYS A 159 10.67 -5.14 -6.77
CA LYS A 159 10.29 -5.83 -8.01
C LYS A 159 8.98 -6.62 -7.90
N LEU A 160 8.72 -7.23 -6.74
CA LEU A 160 7.43 -7.88 -6.45
C LEU A 160 6.30 -6.85 -6.40
N THR A 161 6.56 -5.67 -5.83
CA THR A 161 5.61 -4.55 -5.82
C THR A 161 5.27 -4.12 -7.25
N ASP A 162 6.27 -3.95 -8.11
CA ASP A 162 6.09 -3.58 -9.51
C ASP A 162 5.29 -4.61 -10.31
N LEU A 163 5.51 -5.90 -10.04
CA LEU A 163 4.82 -7.00 -10.71
C LEU A 163 3.41 -7.23 -10.17
N THR A 164 3.01 -6.65 -9.04
CA THR A 164 1.70 -6.88 -8.42
C THR A 164 0.87 -5.60 -8.39
N VAL A 165 0.90 -4.87 -7.27
CA VAL A 165 0.12 -3.62 -7.07
C VAL A 165 0.59 -2.48 -7.97
N GLY A 166 1.85 -2.51 -8.40
CA GLY A 166 2.44 -1.56 -9.34
C GLY A 166 2.26 -1.94 -10.81
N HIS A 167 1.58 -3.06 -11.11
CA HIS A 167 1.35 -3.52 -12.48
C HIS A 167 0.25 -2.70 -13.18
N GLU A 168 0.36 -2.52 -14.49
CA GLU A 168 -0.57 -1.69 -15.27
C GLU A 168 -2.03 -2.17 -15.14
N ASN A 169 -2.26 -3.48 -15.14
CA ASN A 169 -3.61 -4.05 -14.93
C ASN A 169 -4.22 -3.64 -13.60
N TYR A 170 -3.43 -3.64 -12.52
CA TYR A 170 -3.89 -3.28 -11.19
C TYR A 170 -4.23 -1.79 -11.11
N ILE A 171 -3.35 -0.95 -11.65
CA ILE A 171 -3.53 0.51 -11.73
C ILE A 171 -4.78 0.85 -12.56
N ASN A 172 -5.00 0.14 -13.67
CA ASN A 172 -6.17 0.31 -14.52
C ASN A 172 -7.46 -0.14 -13.83
N HIS A 173 -7.42 -1.25 -13.08
CA HIS A 173 -8.53 -1.69 -12.25
C HIS A 173 -8.88 -0.65 -11.16
N MET A 174 -7.88 -0.08 -10.47
CA MET A 174 -8.11 1.00 -9.51
C MET A 174 -8.65 2.27 -10.16
N ASN A 175 -8.21 2.59 -11.37
CA ASN A 175 -8.77 3.70 -12.16
C ASN A 175 -10.24 3.45 -12.52
N GLN A 176 -10.64 2.22 -12.84
CA GLN A 176 -12.03 1.86 -13.09
C GLN A 176 -12.87 1.98 -11.82
N ILE A 177 -12.36 1.54 -10.67
CA ILE A 177 -13.02 1.72 -9.37
C ILE A 177 -13.26 3.22 -9.12
N LEU A 178 -12.23 4.05 -9.29
CA LEU A 178 -12.34 5.50 -9.14
C LEU A 178 -13.40 6.10 -10.07
N LYS A 179 -13.33 5.78 -11.38
CA LYS A 179 -14.30 6.26 -12.37
C LYS A 179 -15.71 5.83 -12.03
N SER A 180 -15.91 4.58 -11.62
CA SER A 180 -17.23 4.07 -11.24
C SER A 180 -17.79 4.81 -10.01
N GLY A 181 -16.94 5.14 -9.03
CA GLY A 181 -17.32 5.93 -7.85
C GLY A 181 -17.72 7.35 -8.23
N VAL A 182 -16.92 8.02 -9.07
CA VAL A 182 -17.22 9.38 -9.56
C VAL A 182 -18.51 9.40 -10.38
N ILE A 183 -18.70 8.44 -11.29
CA ILE A 183 -19.92 8.34 -12.11
C ILE A 183 -21.14 8.10 -11.22
N LYS A 184 -21.04 7.23 -10.21
CA LYS A 184 -22.13 7.00 -9.24
C LYS A 184 -22.48 8.28 -8.47
N LEU A 185 -21.48 9.07 -8.05
CA LEU A 185 -21.72 10.34 -7.35
C LEU A 185 -22.39 11.38 -8.26
N ILE A 186 -21.91 11.52 -9.49
CA ILE A 186 -22.50 12.47 -10.46
C ILE A 186 -23.92 12.03 -10.84
N SER A 187 -24.14 10.74 -11.11
CA SER A 187 -25.46 10.23 -11.52
C SER A 187 -26.48 10.37 -10.40
N THR A 188 -26.12 10.05 -9.16
CA THR A 188 -26.99 10.26 -8.00
C THR A 188 -27.30 11.74 -7.78
N ALA A 189 -26.30 12.62 -7.91
CA ALA A 189 -26.51 14.06 -7.82
C ALA A 189 -27.50 14.57 -8.90
N ILE A 190 -27.31 14.17 -10.16
CA ILE A 190 -28.19 14.55 -11.28
C ILE A 190 -29.61 14.02 -11.06
N ILE A 191 -29.76 12.74 -10.72
CA ILE A 191 -31.06 12.09 -10.51
C ILE A 191 -31.82 12.82 -9.41
N VAL A 192 -31.22 13.00 -8.23
CA VAL A 192 -31.92 13.65 -7.13
C VAL A 192 -32.21 15.12 -7.45
N THR A 193 -31.32 15.84 -8.15
CA THR A 193 -31.59 17.23 -8.58
C THR A 193 -32.77 17.30 -9.55
N LEU A 194 -32.85 16.39 -10.53
CA LEU A 194 -33.97 16.32 -11.47
C LEU A 194 -35.28 15.97 -10.75
N PHE A 195 -35.27 14.98 -9.86
CA PHE A 195 -36.46 14.59 -9.08
C PHE A 195 -36.94 15.73 -8.17
N THR A 196 -36.02 16.37 -7.44
CA THR A 196 -36.36 17.43 -6.48
C THR A 196 -36.77 18.73 -7.16
N LYS A 197 -36.14 19.12 -8.27
CA LYS A 197 -36.41 20.41 -8.93
C LYS A 197 -37.51 20.30 -9.99
N LEU A 198 -37.40 19.34 -10.91
CA LEU A 198 -38.34 19.21 -12.03
C LEU A 198 -39.53 18.31 -11.66
N GLY A 199 -39.29 17.21 -10.94
CA GLY A 199 -40.35 16.30 -10.51
C GLY A 199 -41.34 16.94 -9.56
N VAL A 200 -40.85 17.62 -8.51
CA VAL A 200 -41.71 18.34 -7.54
C VAL A 200 -42.46 19.48 -8.21
N SER A 201 -41.81 20.28 -9.06
CA SER A 201 -42.47 21.39 -9.76
C SER A 201 -43.56 20.89 -10.72
N SER A 202 -43.29 19.84 -11.49
CA SER A 202 -44.29 19.27 -12.42
C SER A 202 -45.51 18.68 -11.71
N LEU A 203 -45.34 18.11 -10.51
CA LEU A 203 -46.46 17.56 -9.72
C LEU A 203 -47.27 18.66 -9.02
N ILE A 204 -46.66 19.80 -8.70
CA ILE A 204 -47.35 21.01 -8.25
C ILE A 204 -48.16 21.60 -9.40
N ASP A 205 -47.55 21.74 -10.58
CA ASP A 205 -48.22 22.28 -11.77
C ASP A 205 -49.39 21.38 -12.24
N ALA A 206 -49.30 20.06 -12.02
CA ALA A 206 -50.39 19.11 -12.25
C ALA A 206 -51.47 19.11 -11.16
N GLY A 207 -51.34 19.93 -10.10
CA GLY A 207 -52.30 20.03 -9.00
C GLY A 207 -52.34 18.81 -8.06
N VAL A 208 -51.39 17.88 -8.17
CA VAL A 208 -51.34 16.64 -7.38
C VAL A 208 -50.82 16.90 -5.96
N ILE A 209 -49.98 17.93 -5.78
CA ILE A 209 -49.38 18.30 -4.50
C ILE A 209 -49.48 19.82 -4.29
N SER A 210 -49.56 20.26 -3.03
CA SER A 210 -49.72 21.68 -2.71
C SER A 210 -48.45 22.51 -2.96
N GLN A 211 -48.61 23.79 -3.27
CA GLN A 211 -47.52 24.75 -3.52
C GLN A 211 -46.47 24.82 -2.39
N SER A 212 -46.87 24.53 -1.14
CA SER A 212 -45.96 24.46 0.02
C SER A 212 -44.84 23.42 -0.12
N TRP A 213 -45.01 22.41 -0.97
CA TRP A 213 -43.98 21.42 -1.29
C TRP A 213 -42.84 21.97 -2.15
N GLN A 214 -43.03 23.11 -2.82
CA GLN A 214 -41.96 23.76 -3.60
C GLN A 214 -40.83 24.23 -2.68
N SER A 215 -41.20 24.79 -1.52
CA SER A 215 -40.27 25.17 -0.44
C SER A 215 -39.57 23.95 0.18
N ILE A 216 -40.26 22.81 0.30
CA ILE A 216 -39.66 21.55 0.81
C ILE A 216 -38.67 20.97 -0.23
N GLY A 217 -39.01 21.02 -1.52
CA GLY A 217 -38.10 20.63 -2.61
C GLY A 217 -36.84 21.49 -2.66
N ALA A 218 -36.97 22.81 -2.48
CA ALA A 218 -35.84 23.72 -2.36
C ALA A 218 -34.94 23.38 -1.16
N ILE A 219 -35.52 23.18 0.04
CA ILE A 219 -34.76 22.79 1.25
C ILE A 219 -34.08 21.43 1.06
N ASN A 220 -34.76 20.44 0.49
CA ASN A 220 -34.17 19.12 0.22
C ASN A 220 -33.03 19.21 -0.79
N SER A 221 -33.13 20.07 -1.82
CA SER A 221 -32.02 20.30 -2.74
C SER A 221 -30.82 20.95 -2.05
N ILE A 222 -31.03 21.91 -1.14
CA ILE A 222 -29.96 22.54 -0.35
C ILE A 222 -29.27 21.50 0.54
N ILE A 223 -30.05 20.69 1.27
CA ILE A 223 -29.54 19.62 2.13
C ILE A 223 -28.77 18.59 1.30
N LEU A 224 -29.29 18.21 0.14
CA LEU A 224 -28.62 17.27 -0.75
C LEU A 224 -27.31 17.85 -1.30
N THR A 225 -27.31 19.10 -1.78
CA THR A 225 -26.09 19.77 -2.24
C THR A 225 -25.05 19.83 -1.11
N TYR A 226 -25.50 20.12 0.11
CA TYR A 226 -24.65 20.08 1.30
C TYR A 226 -24.10 18.66 1.57
N LEU A 227 -24.92 17.61 1.47
CA LEU A 227 -24.50 16.22 1.64
C LEU A 227 -23.55 15.77 0.53
N ILE A 228 -23.75 16.20 -0.71
CA ILE A 228 -22.85 15.91 -1.84
C ILE A 228 -21.50 16.60 -1.61
N ASN A 229 -21.49 17.88 -1.25
CA ASN A 229 -20.27 18.61 -0.92
C ASN A 229 -19.56 17.96 0.28
N SER A 230 -20.31 17.59 1.33
CA SER A 230 -19.76 16.90 2.49
C SER A 230 -19.23 15.51 2.15
N SER A 231 -19.91 14.76 1.27
CA SER A 231 -19.48 13.45 0.79
C SER A 231 -18.19 13.55 -0.04
N PHE A 232 -18.05 14.62 -0.83
CA PHE A 232 -16.81 14.94 -1.52
C PHE A 232 -15.66 15.21 -0.54
N PHE A 233 -15.89 16.04 0.48
CA PHE A 233 -14.89 16.27 1.53
C PHE A 233 -14.57 15.01 2.34
N ILE A 234 -15.57 14.19 2.69
CA ILE A 234 -15.37 12.90 3.35
C ILE A 234 -14.53 11.97 2.48
N SER A 235 -14.74 11.99 1.16
CA SER A 235 -13.96 11.20 0.21
C SER A 235 -12.51 11.70 0.17
N ILE A 236 -12.28 13.01 0.10
CA ILE A 236 -10.92 13.59 0.20
C ILE A 236 -10.25 13.24 1.53
N VAL A 237 -10.97 13.33 2.65
CA VAL A 237 -10.45 12.98 3.98
C VAL A 237 -10.16 11.49 4.08
N LYS A 238 -11.02 10.61 3.53
CA LYS A 238 -10.74 9.17 3.46
C LYS A 238 -9.51 8.89 2.58
N LEU A 239 -9.36 9.58 1.46
CA LEU A 239 -8.19 9.49 0.58
C LEU A 239 -6.90 9.97 1.29
N GLY A 240 -7.00 11.06 2.05
CA GLY A 240 -5.90 11.54 2.90
C GLY A 240 -5.55 10.57 4.03
N ARG A 241 -6.55 9.98 4.69
CA ARG A 241 -6.35 8.94 5.71
C ARG A 241 -5.76 7.66 5.12
N THR A 242 -6.17 7.25 3.92
CA THR A 242 -5.52 6.12 3.24
C THR A 242 -4.06 6.43 2.91
N LEU A 243 -3.70 7.69 2.71
CA LEU A 243 -2.33 8.13 2.46
C LEU A 243 -1.45 8.07 3.72
N ILE A 244 -2.01 8.48 4.87
CA ILE A 244 -1.38 8.34 6.19
C ILE A 244 -1.20 6.83 6.50
N ASN A 245 -2.27 6.04 6.31
CA ASN A 245 -2.25 4.60 6.54
C ASN A 245 -1.41 3.83 5.50
N ALA A 246 -1.09 4.42 4.34
CA ALA A 246 -0.20 3.88 3.31
C ALA A 246 1.29 4.12 3.62
N GLY A 247 1.62 4.47 4.86
CA GLY A 247 3.00 4.71 5.30
C GLY A 247 3.53 6.08 4.92
N GLY A 248 2.66 7.08 5.10
CA GLY A 248 3.00 8.50 5.05
C GLY A 248 4.02 8.96 6.10
N ASP A 249 4.62 8.04 6.86
CA ASP A 249 5.69 8.31 7.84
C ASP A 249 7.09 8.22 7.24
N TYR A 250 7.26 7.42 6.18
CA TYR A 250 8.54 7.20 5.52
C TYR A 250 8.59 7.80 4.13
N LEU A 251 7.47 7.74 3.39
CA LEU A 251 7.36 8.23 2.02
C LEU A 251 6.21 9.19 1.87
N THR A 252 6.39 10.14 0.95
CA THR A 252 5.35 11.07 0.51
C THR A 252 5.35 11.15 -1.02
N TRP A 253 4.23 11.56 -1.61
CA TRP A 253 4.20 11.87 -3.03
C TRP A 253 4.98 13.16 -3.30
N GLN A 254 5.66 13.22 -4.44
CA GLN A 254 6.30 14.45 -4.91
C GLN A 254 5.26 15.57 -5.05
N LYS A 255 5.65 16.78 -4.61
CA LYS A 255 4.80 17.97 -4.66
C LYS A 255 4.33 18.23 -6.09
N GLY A 256 3.02 18.33 -6.30
CA GLY A 256 2.41 18.51 -7.63
C GLY A 256 1.84 17.23 -8.25
N THR A 257 1.97 16.07 -7.58
CA THR A 257 1.30 14.83 -8.00
C THR A 257 -0.21 14.94 -7.76
N PHE A 258 -1.03 14.63 -8.77
CA PHE A 258 -2.49 14.73 -8.68
C PHE A 258 -3.12 13.64 -7.78
N TYR A 259 -4.22 13.96 -7.10
CA TYR A 259 -4.97 13.03 -6.25
C TYR A 259 -5.45 11.74 -6.95
N THR A 260 -5.70 11.83 -8.26
CA THR A 260 -6.07 10.65 -9.07
C THR A 260 -4.92 9.64 -9.14
N HIS A 261 -3.67 10.10 -9.15
CA HIS A 261 -2.49 9.25 -9.05
C HIS A 261 -2.39 8.66 -7.64
N TRP A 262 -2.59 9.48 -6.60
CA TRP A 262 -2.53 9.01 -5.21
C TRP A 262 -3.48 7.84 -4.96
N PHE A 263 -4.70 7.91 -5.47
CA PHE A 263 -5.67 6.82 -5.32
C PHE A 263 -5.24 5.55 -6.06
N LYS A 264 -4.82 5.69 -7.32
CA LYS A 264 -4.45 4.53 -8.16
C LYS A 264 -3.21 3.79 -7.64
N HIS A 265 -2.29 4.52 -7.02
CA HIS A 265 -1.00 4.02 -6.56
C HIS A 265 -0.91 3.95 -5.02
N ALA A 266 -2.03 4.04 -4.30
CA ALA A 266 -2.04 4.01 -2.84
C ALA A 266 -1.41 2.72 -2.27
N ASP A 267 -1.72 1.58 -2.86
CA ASP A 267 -1.18 0.29 -2.42
C ASP A 267 0.30 0.11 -2.83
N GLU A 268 0.74 0.73 -3.93
CA GLU A 268 2.16 0.79 -4.31
C GLU A 268 2.97 1.61 -3.30
N MET A 269 2.44 2.76 -2.86
CA MET A 269 3.03 3.56 -1.79
C MET A 269 3.07 2.79 -0.46
N LEU A 270 2.00 2.07 -0.12
CA LEU A 270 1.96 1.22 1.08
C LEU A 270 3.04 0.14 1.06
N PHE A 271 3.25 -0.54 -0.07
CA PHE A 271 4.27 -1.57 -0.16
C PHE A 271 5.67 -0.95 -0.06
N SER A 272 5.88 0.16 -0.77
CA SER A 272 7.16 0.89 -0.77
C SER A 272 7.52 1.43 0.62
N SER A 273 6.54 1.93 1.37
CA SER A 273 6.77 2.46 2.72
C SER A 273 7.10 1.35 3.72
N LYS A 274 6.47 0.17 3.61
CA LYS A 274 6.82 -1.01 4.41
C LYS A 274 8.20 -1.56 4.10
N ILE A 275 8.67 -1.46 2.85
CA ILE A 275 10.04 -1.81 2.48
C ILE A 275 11.03 -0.87 3.18
N ILE A 276 10.78 0.45 3.15
CA ILE A 276 11.65 1.44 3.80
C ILE A 276 11.61 1.32 5.32
N GLU A 277 10.45 1.07 5.92
CA GLU A 277 10.33 0.82 7.35
C GLU A 277 11.24 -0.33 7.78
N ALA A 278 11.15 -1.48 7.11
CA ALA A 278 11.97 -2.63 7.42
C ALA A 278 13.48 -2.39 7.15
N ASP A 279 13.82 -1.67 6.08
CA ASP A 279 15.21 -1.30 5.79
C ASP A 279 15.79 -0.38 6.88
N ARG A 280 15.02 0.62 7.32
CA ARG A 280 15.42 1.49 8.44
C ARG A 280 15.58 0.73 9.73
N GLU A 281 14.69 -0.19 10.04
CA GLU A 281 14.81 -1.02 11.24
C GLU A 281 16.08 -1.87 11.24
N LEU A 282 16.50 -2.39 10.09
CA LEU A 282 17.77 -3.12 9.97
C LEU A 282 19.01 -2.22 10.03
N ASN A 283 18.92 -1.00 9.51
CA ASN A 283 20.03 -0.05 9.41
C ASN A 283 19.99 1.03 10.51
N GLN A 284 19.47 0.72 11.71
CA GLN A 284 19.49 1.61 12.88
C GLN A 284 18.83 2.99 12.64
N GLY A 285 17.81 3.03 11.79
CA GLY A 285 17.03 4.24 11.48
C GLY A 285 17.48 4.97 10.21
N GLU A 286 18.58 4.57 9.58
CA GLU A 286 19.02 5.08 8.28
C GLU A 286 18.43 4.26 7.13
N SER A 287 18.21 4.88 5.98
CA SER A 287 17.74 4.18 4.78
C SER A 287 18.90 3.91 3.84
N ASN A 288 18.94 2.71 3.27
CA ASN A 288 19.92 2.34 2.26
C ASN A 288 19.74 3.22 1.02
N PRO A 289 20.82 3.89 0.54
CA PRO A 289 20.75 4.79 -0.61
C PRO A 289 20.25 4.10 -1.88
N ASP A 290 20.59 2.83 -2.11
CA ASP A 290 20.19 2.10 -3.32
C ASP A 290 18.67 1.90 -3.38
N ILE A 291 18.06 1.63 -2.23
CA ILE A 291 16.60 1.45 -2.09
C ILE A 291 15.89 2.79 -2.28
N ILE A 292 16.44 3.86 -1.69
CA ILE A 292 15.88 5.21 -1.84
C ILE A 292 15.98 5.66 -3.30
N GLU A 293 17.12 5.46 -3.95
CA GLU A 293 17.33 5.83 -5.36
C GLU A 293 16.34 5.12 -6.26
N GLU A 294 16.13 3.82 -6.05
CA GLU A 294 15.17 3.04 -6.82
C GLU A 294 13.72 3.53 -6.59
N LEU A 295 13.31 3.73 -5.33
CA LEU A 295 11.93 4.12 -4.99
C LEU A 295 11.61 5.57 -5.32
N CYS A 296 12.55 6.48 -5.07
CA CYS A 296 12.39 7.94 -5.22
C CYS A 296 13.04 8.49 -6.49
N ARG A 297 13.26 7.63 -7.51
CA ARG A 297 13.84 8.02 -8.80
C ARG A 297 13.09 9.22 -9.38
N ARG A 298 13.86 10.26 -9.73
CA ARG A 298 13.35 11.47 -10.36
C ARG A 298 13.37 11.31 -11.88
N PRO A 299 12.44 11.96 -12.61
CA PRO A 299 12.52 12.01 -14.07
C PRO A 299 13.85 12.66 -14.50
N PRO A 300 14.51 12.14 -15.55
CA PRO A 300 15.87 12.50 -15.95
C PRO A 300 16.00 13.92 -16.53
N ASP A 301 14.90 14.53 -16.99
CA ASP A 301 14.94 15.80 -17.72
C ASP A 301 14.24 16.91 -16.92
N ASP A 302 15.02 17.88 -16.43
CA ASP A 302 14.52 19.05 -15.70
C ASP A 302 13.53 19.90 -16.53
N ARG A 303 13.54 19.73 -17.86
CA ARG A 303 12.58 20.38 -18.76
C ARG A 303 11.21 19.71 -18.77
N ASP A 304 11.15 18.39 -18.56
CA ASP A 304 9.89 17.66 -18.44
C ASP A 304 9.31 17.80 -17.02
N SER A 305 10.15 17.95 -16.00
CA SER A 305 9.69 18.29 -14.65
C SER A 305 9.00 19.67 -14.61
N MET A 306 9.41 20.63 -15.45
CA MET A 306 8.71 21.92 -15.64
C MET A 306 7.33 21.80 -16.31
N ARG A 307 7.05 20.74 -17.07
CA ARG A 307 5.76 20.51 -17.76
C ARG A 307 4.76 19.70 -16.94
N GLY A 308 5.16 19.28 -15.74
CA GLY A 308 4.35 18.52 -14.79
C GLY A 308 4.89 17.12 -14.57
N LEU A 309 4.86 16.68 -13.31
CA LEU A 309 5.26 15.34 -12.89
C LEU A 309 4.41 14.29 -13.57
N LYS A 310 5.04 13.45 -14.41
CA LYS A 310 4.38 12.31 -15.05
C LYS A 310 5.00 11.01 -14.55
N PRO A 311 4.18 10.03 -14.13
CA PRO A 311 4.67 8.68 -13.90
C PRO A 311 5.09 8.09 -15.25
N GLY A 312 6.08 7.23 -15.24
CA GLY A 312 6.60 6.66 -16.48
C GLY A 312 7.81 5.79 -16.26
N VAL A 313 8.59 5.65 -17.32
CA VAL A 313 9.81 4.87 -17.32
C VAL A 313 10.94 5.79 -17.78
N ASP A 314 12.07 5.69 -17.09
CA ASP A 314 13.29 6.37 -17.45
C ASP A 314 13.86 5.81 -18.77
N ARG A 315 14.83 6.50 -19.37
CA ARG A 315 15.54 6.08 -20.58
C ARG A 315 16.11 4.67 -20.46
N ASP A 316 16.51 4.29 -19.26
CA ASP A 316 17.13 2.99 -18.96
C ASP A 316 16.10 1.89 -18.65
N GLY A 317 14.80 2.15 -18.83
CA GLY A 317 13.75 1.16 -18.59
C GLY A 317 13.31 1.05 -17.13
N ASN A 318 13.74 1.99 -16.29
CA ASN A 318 13.49 2.00 -14.86
C ASN A 318 12.22 2.78 -14.47
N LYS A 319 11.41 2.28 -13.54
CA LYS A 319 10.12 2.88 -13.18
C LYS A 319 10.29 4.17 -12.37
N ILE A 320 9.53 5.21 -12.73
CA ILE A 320 9.42 6.48 -11.99
C ILE A 320 8.10 6.48 -11.21
N ARG A 321 8.19 6.42 -9.88
CA ARG A 321 7.05 6.23 -8.96
C ARG A 321 6.47 7.54 -8.39
N LEU A 322 7.15 8.67 -8.62
CA LEU A 322 6.80 9.99 -8.05
C LEU A 322 6.76 10.01 -6.51
N LEU A 323 7.57 9.15 -5.88
CA LEU A 323 7.75 9.11 -4.44
C LEU A 323 8.91 10.02 -4.04
N GLN A 324 8.84 10.50 -2.80
CA GLN A 324 9.88 11.28 -2.15
C GLN A 324 10.00 10.80 -0.70
N LEU A 325 11.23 10.68 -0.21
CA LEU A 325 11.47 10.42 1.21
C LEU A 325 10.80 11.53 2.02
N LYS A 326 10.02 11.16 3.03
CA LYS A 326 9.47 12.17 3.93
C LYS A 326 10.64 12.81 4.66
N ASP A 327 10.70 14.13 4.59
CA ASP A 327 11.73 14.85 5.32
C ASP A 327 11.56 14.56 6.82
N ASP A 328 12.66 14.17 7.48
CA ASP A 328 12.67 14.07 8.93
C ASP A 328 12.45 15.48 9.48
N LEU A 329 11.32 15.67 10.17
CA LEU A 329 10.92 16.97 10.69
C LEU A 329 12.04 17.58 11.53
N ASN A 330 12.81 16.76 12.25
CA ASN A 330 13.95 17.21 13.05
C ASN A 330 15.09 17.74 12.17
N LYS A 331 15.38 17.08 11.05
CA LYS A 331 16.39 17.55 10.09
C LYS A 331 15.95 18.83 9.40
N VAL A 332 14.68 18.96 9.02
CA VAL A 332 14.13 20.20 8.44
C VAL A 332 14.18 21.34 9.45
N THR A 333 13.79 21.06 10.69
CA THR A 333 13.83 22.01 11.80
C THR A 333 15.26 22.47 12.08
N PHE A 334 16.23 21.54 12.07
CA PHE A 334 17.65 21.86 12.19
C PHE A 334 18.17 22.66 10.99
N GLN A 335 17.77 22.32 9.77
CA GLN A 335 18.12 23.11 8.58
C GLN A 335 17.55 24.52 8.63
N ALA A 336 16.31 24.67 9.09
CA ALA A 336 15.67 25.95 9.31
C ALA A 336 16.45 26.76 10.36
N TYR A 337 16.83 26.15 11.49
CA TYR A 337 17.69 26.77 12.50
C TYR A 337 18.98 27.33 11.86
N TRP A 338 19.67 26.55 11.04
CA TRP A 338 20.89 27.02 10.38
C TRP A 338 20.63 28.12 9.34
N MET A 339 19.54 28.03 8.58
CA MET A 339 19.17 29.02 7.57
C MET A 339 18.71 30.35 8.19
N THR A 340 18.04 30.32 9.34
CA THR A 340 17.58 31.51 10.07
C THR A 340 18.61 32.02 11.09
N GLY A 341 19.75 31.33 11.26
CA GLY A 341 20.74 31.67 12.28
C GLY A 341 20.21 31.51 13.71
N GLY A 342 19.24 30.62 13.91
CA GLY A 342 18.56 30.41 15.18
C GLY A 342 17.45 31.40 15.48
N ASP A 343 17.08 32.27 14.55
CA ASP A 343 15.93 33.16 14.72
C ASP A 343 14.62 32.34 14.79
N GLY A 344 13.82 32.59 15.82
CA GLY A 344 12.62 31.81 16.18
C GLY A 344 12.88 30.50 16.94
N PHE A 345 14.14 30.17 17.25
CA PHE A 345 14.50 28.99 18.03
C PHE A 345 14.96 29.37 19.44
N GLU A 346 14.32 28.80 20.45
CA GLU A 346 14.75 28.94 21.84
C GLU A 346 15.78 27.87 22.15
N TRP A 347 16.99 28.30 22.53
CA TRP A 347 18.00 27.40 23.04
C TRP A 347 17.60 26.96 24.44
N ILE A 348 17.32 25.66 24.61
CA ILE A 348 17.03 25.08 25.91
C ILE A 348 18.37 24.69 26.52
N GLU A 349 18.78 25.37 27.59
CA GLU A 349 19.98 25.00 28.34
C GLU A 349 19.80 23.61 28.96
N PRO A 350 20.86 22.79 29.11
CA PRO A 350 20.77 21.42 29.65
C PRO A 350 20.13 21.32 31.04
N ASP A 351 20.10 22.42 31.80
CA ASP A 351 19.58 22.51 33.15
C ASP A 351 18.14 23.04 33.22
N GLN A 352 17.53 23.43 32.09
CA GLN A 352 16.13 23.85 32.08
C GLN A 352 15.20 22.62 32.19
N ASP A 353 14.36 22.61 33.22
CA ASP A 353 13.38 21.56 33.42
C ASP A 353 12.31 21.62 32.30
N PRO A 354 12.06 20.52 31.56
CA PRO A 354 10.98 20.46 30.58
C PRO A 354 9.61 20.84 31.14
N ALA A 355 9.37 20.64 32.44
CA ALA A 355 8.14 21.07 33.11
C ALA A 355 8.00 22.60 33.19
N ASP A 356 9.09 23.33 33.42
CA ASP A 356 9.08 24.79 33.49
C ASP A 356 8.80 25.43 32.12
N ILE A 357 9.27 24.81 31.03
CA ILE A 357 8.97 25.24 29.66
C ILE A 357 7.48 25.04 29.35
N GLN A 358 6.93 23.88 29.71
CA GLN A 358 5.49 23.61 29.56
C GLN A 358 4.66 24.58 30.41
N TRP A 359 5.10 24.88 31.62
CA TRP A 359 4.46 25.83 32.51
C TRP A 359 4.53 27.27 31.99
N ARG A 360 5.66 27.73 31.43
CA ARG A 360 5.77 29.04 30.77
C ARG A 360 4.86 29.14 29.55
N LYS A 361 4.84 28.12 28.68
CA LYS A 361 3.91 28.07 27.54
C LYS A 361 2.45 28.08 28.00
N HIS A 362 2.13 27.35 29.05
CA HIS A 362 0.81 27.36 29.67
C HIS A 362 0.46 28.76 30.16
N LEU A 363 1.34 29.42 30.92
CA LEU A 363 1.13 30.79 31.39
C LEU A 363 1.00 31.79 30.24
N GLU A 364 1.80 31.70 29.18
CA GLU A 364 1.70 32.57 28.00
C GLU A 364 0.34 32.50 27.29
N LEU A 365 -0.29 31.32 27.26
CA LEU A 365 -1.66 31.16 26.74
C LEU A 365 -2.67 31.98 27.54
N TYR A 366 -2.45 32.17 28.85
CA TYR A 366 -3.30 32.98 29.72
C TYR A 366 -2.86 34.45 29.81
N ASN A 367 -1.58 34.74 29.58
CA ASN A 367 -0.98 36.07 29.76
C ASN A 367 -0.95 36.95 28.50
N LYS A 368 -1.59 36.52 27.40
CA LYS A 368 -1.86 37.37 26.22
C LYS A 368 -3.33 37.84 26.16
N PRO A 369 -3.77 38.78 27.02
CA PRO A 369 -5.09 39.41 26.88
C PRO A 369 -5.15 40.42 25.73
N ALA A 370 -4.03 40.77 25.09
CA ALA A 370 -3.93 41.84 24.10
C ALA A 370 -4.23 41.45 22.64
N LEU A 371 -4.52 40.18 22.33
CA LEU A 371 -5.01 39.77 21.00
C LEU A 371 -6.52 39.54 20.97
N LYS A 372 -7.25 39.78 22.07
CA LYS A 372 -8.71 39.62 22.16
C LYS A 372 -9.53 40.79 21.58
N GLN A 373 -8.92 41.76 20.88
CA GLN A 373 -9.65 42.90 20.29
C GLN A 373 -9.38 43.15 18.79
N GLY A 374 -8.61 42.30 18.10
CA GLY A 374 -8.38 42.43 16.65
C GLY A 374 -8.66 41.13 15.91
N GLU A 375 -9.77 41.09 15.17
CA GLU A 375 -10.07 40.14 14.09
C GLU A 375 -10.13 38.62 14.41
N PHE A 376 -10.86 38.22 15.45
CA PHE A 376 -11.23 36.81 15.69
C PHE A 376 -12.44 36.33 14.87
N GLY A 377 -12.47 36.66 13.57
CA GLY A 377 -13.59 36.30 12.68
C GLY A 377 -13.22 35.48 11.42
N ALA A 378 -11.95 35.38 11.06
CA ALA A 378 -11.58 34.93 9.71
C ALA A 378 -11.07 33.48 9.58
N LEU A 379 -10.67 32.79 10.66
CA LEU A 379 -10.00 31.49 10.55
C LEU A 379 -10.33 30.48 11.66
N GLY A 380 -11.61 30.31 12.00
CA GLY A 380 -12.05 29.32 13.00
C GLY A 380 -11.70 27.85 12.71
N TRP A 381 -11.31 27.51 11.48
CA TRP A 381 -10.93 26.14 11.09
C TRP A 381 -9.48 25.78 11.45
N ALA A 382 -8.60 26.77 11.63
CA ALA A 382 -7.20 26.54 12.00
C ALA A 382 -7.06 26.24 13.50
N ASP A 383 -7.86 26.88 14.34
CA ASP A 383 -7.86 26.68 15.80
C ASP A 383 -8.42 25.30 16.20
N ASP A 384 -9.41 24.77 15.47
CA ASP A 384 -9.97 23.42 15.71
C ASP A 384 -8.98 22.29 15.40
N LEU A 385 -8.01 22.52 14.50
CA LEU A 385 -6.94 21.56 14.20
C LEU A 385 -5.86 21.54 15.29
N ILE A 386 -5.60 22.68 15.92
CA ILE A 386 -4.61 22.80 17.00
C ILE A 386 -5.15 22.19 18.29
N GLN A 387 -6.41 22.46 18.66
CA GLN A 387 -7.04 21.96 19.89
C GLN A 387 -7.15 20.43 19.96
N LYS A 388 -7.27 19.75 18.81
CA LYS A 388 -7.41 18.29 18.76
C LYS A 388 -6.10 17.54 18.96
N SER A 389 -4.95 18.19 18.69
CA SER A 389 -3.63 17.58 18.93
C SER A 389 -3.25 17.51 20.41
N THR A 390 -3.86 18.35 21.25
CA THR A 390 -3.58 18.46 22.69
C THR A 390 -4.44 17.58 23.60
N LYS A 391 -5.38 16.79 23.05
CA LYS A 391 -6.27 15.93 23.87
C LYS A 391 -5.84 14.46 23.96
N ASP A 392 -4.79 14.05 23.25
CA ASP A 392 -4.24 12.70 23.31
C ASP A 392 -2.77 12.74 23.77
N VAL A 393 -2.55 13.21 25.00
CA VAL A 393 -1.40 12.83 25.86
C VAL A 393 -1.94 12.44 27.22
#